data_AF-A0A537PX80-F1
#
_entry.id   AF-A0A537PX80-F1
#
_cell.length_a   1.000
_cell.length_b   1.000
_cell.length_c   1.000
_cell.angle_alpha   90.00
_cell.angle_beta   90.00
_cell.angle_gamma   90.00
#
_symmetry.space_group_name_H-M   'P 1'
#
loop_
_entity.id
_entity.type
_entity.pdbx_description
1 polymer ?
#
loop_
_entity_poly.entity_id
_entity_poly.type
_entity_poly.pdbx_seq_one_letter_code
_entity_poly.pdbx_strand_id
1 'polypeptide(L)'
;MTDPATEIEIDEQADAAYVRVAARSVERTEEIADGILLDFDADGELVGVEVLGLQGRVRGGDRNSYLNGLVAGLKLLPARSAAE
;
A
#
# COMPACT_ATOMS: atom_id res chain seq x y z
N MET A 1 9.60 -7.61 12.46
CA MET A 1 10.50 -8.31 11.53
C MET A 1 9.85 -8.17 10.17
N THR A 2 10.27 -7.16 9.40
CA THR A 2 9.75 -6.87 8.06
C THR A 2 10.09 -8.05 7.15
N ASP A 3 9.10 -8.55 6.40
CA ASP A 3 9.34 -9.51 5.34
C ASP A 3 10.41 -8.94 4.39
N PRO A 4 11.37 -9.73 3.89
CA PRO A 4 12.40 -9.23 2.97
C PRO A 4 11.83 -8.70 1.64
N ALA A 5 10.53 -8.89 1.39
CA ALA A 5 9.81 -8.38 0.22
C ALA A 5 9.05 -7.07 0.47
N THR A 6 8.99 -6.56 1.72
CA THR A 6 8.27 -5.33 2.04
C THR A 6 9.21 -4.13 1.98
N GLU A 7 9.01 -3.27 0.99
CA GLU A 7 9.77 -2.02 0.79
C GLU A 7 8.83 -0.83 0.93
N ILE A 8 9.30 0.22 1.59
CA ILE A 8 8.53 1.45 1.80
C ILE A 8 9.30 2.60 1.15
N GLU A 9 8.68 3.24 0.18
CA GLU A 9 9.17 4.44 -0.47
C GLU A 9 8.30 5.63 -0.06
N ILE A 10 8.92 6.77 0.24
CA ILE A 10 8.23 8.00 0.62
C ILE A 10 8.69 9.09 -0.33
N ASP A 11 7.75 9.74 -1.00
CA ASP A 11 7.99 10.93 -1.81
C ASP A 11 7.35 12.13 -1.13
N GLU A 12 8.17 12.93 -0.46
CA GLU A 12 7.72 14.14 0.25
C GLU A 12 7.27 15.25 -0.71
N GLN A 13 7.75 15.26 -1.96
CA GLN A 13 7.34 16.25 -2.97
C GLN A 13 5.96 15.92 -3.52
N ALA A 14 5.67 14.63 -3.72
CA ALA A 14 4.36 14.14 -4.14
C ALA A 14 3.35 14.05 -2.98
N ASP A 15 3.78 14.28 -1.73
CA ASP A 15 3.00 14.02 -0.51
C ASP A 15 2.45 12.58 -0.47
N ALA A 16 3.28 11.61 -0.82
CA ALA A 16 2.88 10.22 -1.03
C ALA A 16 3.79 9.20 -0.35
N ALA A 17 3.25 8.01 -0.10
CA ALA A 17 4.01 6.84 0.30
C ALA A 17 3.58 5.61 -0.51
N TYR A 18 4.56 4.82 -0.94
CA TYR A 18 4.34 3.53 -1.56
C TYR A 18 4.85 2.41 -0.66
N VAL A 19 4.02 1.40 -0.44
CA VAL A 19 4.40 0.18 0.25
C VAL A 19 4.34 -0.97 -0.75
N ARG A 20 5.50 -1.47 -1.15
CA ARG A 20 5.61 -2.71 -1.90
C ARG A 20 5.44 -3.89 -0.96
N VAL A 21 4.59 -4.84 -1.30
CA VAL A 21 4.40 -6.09 -0.54
C VAL A 21 4.88 -7.32 -1.31
N ALA A 22 5.00 -7.22 -2.64
CA ALA A 22 5.57 -8.26 -3.49
C ALA A 22 6.48 -7.66 -4.59
N ALA A 23 7.57 -8.37 -4.89
CA ALA A 23 8.50 -8.02 -5.97
C ALA A 23 7.95 -8.49 -7.34
N ARG A 24 6.82 -7.91 -7.77
CA ARG A 24 6.14 -8.21 -9.04
C ARG A 24 5.79 -6.93 -9.79
N SER A 25 5.40 -7.10 -11.05
CA SER A 25 4.95 -5.98 -11.89
C SER A 25 3.51 -5.62 -11.57
N VAL A 26 3.20 -4.33 -11.60
CA VAL A 26 1.83 -3.81 -11.48
C VAL A 26 1.15 -3.88 -12.84
N GLU A 27 0.00 -4.54 -12.90
CA GLU A 27 -0.86 -4.60 -14.09
C GLU A 27 -2.03 -3.63 -13.97
N ARG A 28 -2.62 -3.52 -12.77
CA ARG A 28 -3.74 -2.62 -12.50
C ARG A 28 -3.62 -1.96 -11.14
N THR A 29 -4.19 -0.76 -11.06
CA THR A 29 -4.30 0.01 -9.83
C THR A 29 -5.76 0.33 -9.56
N GLU A 30 -6.22 0.16 -8.32
CA GLU A 30 -7.59 0.42 -7.89
C GLU A 30 -7.61 1.38 -6.70
N GLU A 31 -8.32 2.50 -6.82
CA GLU A 31 -8.57 3.40 -5.68
C GLU A 31 -9.73 2.85 -4.85
N ILE A 32 -9.43 2.46 -3.60
CA ILE A 32 -10.41 1.84 -2.69
C ILE A 32 -10.98 2.84 -1.68
N ALA A 33 -10.30 3.97 -1.49
CA ALA A 33 -10.71 5.10 -0.69
C ALA A 33 -9.93 6.33 -1.17
N ASP A 34 -10.41 7.53 -0.84
CA ASP A 34 -9.79 8.80 -1.21
C ASP A 34 -8.28 8.79 -0.89
N GLY A 35 -7.45 8.80 -1.94
CA GLY A 35 -5.99 8.76 -1.90
C GLY A 35 -5.39 7.48 -1.31
N ILE A 36 -6.09 6.35 -1.37
CA ILE A 36 -5.60 5.01 -1.03
C ILE A 36 -5.80 4.09 -2.24
N LEU A 37 -4.69 3.70 -2.87
CA LEU A 37 -4.68 2.92 -4.10
C LEU A 37 -4.01 1.57 -3.86
N LEU A 38 -4.59 0.50 -4.39
CA LEU A 38 -4.04 -0.85 -4.37
C LEU A 38 -3.51 -1.21 -5.75
N ASP A 39 -2.30 -1.74 -5.80
CA ASP A 39 -1.71 -2.27 -7.02
C ASP A 39 -1.83 -3.78 -7.06
N PHE A 40 -2.26 -4.32 -8.20
CA PHE A 40 -2.38 -5.75 -8.45
C PHE A 40 -1.56 -6.17 -9.67
N ASP A 41 -1.07 -7.40 -9.66
CA ASP A 41 -0.48 -8.04 -10.83
C ASP A 41 -1.55 -8.62 -11.76
N ALA A 42 -1.10 -9.24 -12.85
CA ALA A 42 -1.97 -9.84 -13.86
C ALA A 42 -2.82 -11.00 -13.32
N ASP A 43 -2.39 -11.65 -12.24
CA ASP A 43 -3.14 -12.73 -11.57
C ASP A 43 -4.12 -12.18 -10.51
N GLY A 44 -4.14 -10.86 -10.30
CA GLY A 44 -4.97 -10.20 -9.30
C GLY A 44 -4.40 -10.27 -7.88
N GLU A 45 -3.13 -10.62 -7.72
CA GLU A 45 -2.45 -10.62 -6.43
C GLU A 45 -1.93 -9.22 -6.07
N LEU A 46 -2.01 -8.86 -4.79
CA LEU A 46 -1.59 -7.54 -4.30
C LEU A 46 -0.07 -7.38 -4.45
N VAL A 47 0.35 -6.33 -5.14
CA VAL A 47 1.75 -5.96 -5.37
C VAL A 47 2.20 -4.87 -4.42
N GLY A 48 1.35 -3.88 -4.17
CA GLY A 48 1.66 -2.73 -3.33
C GLY A 48 0.47 -1.84 -3.04
N VAL A 49 0.70 -0.82 -2.24
CA VAL A 49 -0.29 0.20 -1.88
C VAL A 49 0.33 1.58 -1.91
N GLU A 50 -0.37 2.50 -2.56
CA GLU A 50 -0.03 3.91 -2.61
C GLU A 50 -0.98 4.71 -1.71
N VAL A 51 -0.39 5.63 -0.95
CA VAL A 51 -1.09 6.57 -0.09
C VAL A 51 -0.74 7.97 -0.52
N LEU A 52 -1.74 8.74 -0.94
CA LEU A 52 -1.61 10.16 -1.30
C LEU A 52 -2.08 11.05 -0.14
N GLY A 53 -1.53 12.26 -0.03
CA GLY A 53 -1.87 13.20 1.03
C GLY A 53 -1.27 12.80 2.39
N LEU A 54 -0.10 12.16 2.40
CA LEU A 54 0.52 11.55 3.58
C LEU A 54 0.64 12.52 4.75
N GLN A 55 1.10 13.75 4.50
CA GLN A 55 1.24 14.79 5.52
C GLN A 55 -0.09 15.13 6.20
N GLY A 56 -1.20 15.08 5.47
CA GLY A 56 -2.54 15.29 6.01
C GLY A 56 -3.00 14.14 6.89
N ARG A 57 -2.64 12.89 6.54
CA ARG A 57 -3.05 11.67 7.25
C ARG A 57 -2.24 11.40 8.52
N VAL A 58 -1.02 11.93 8.61
CA VAL A 58 -0.13 11.77 9.76
C VAL A 58 -0.34 12.86 10.83
N ARG A 59 -1.22 13.85 10.61
CA ARG A 59 -1.45 14.95 11.55
C ARG A 59 -1.90 14.46 12.93
N GLY A 60 -0.97 14.46 13.89
CA GLY A 60 -1.19 14.09 15.30
C GLY A 60 -0.63 12.74 15.72
N GLY A 61 -0.03 11.97 14.79
CA GLY A 61 0.53 10.64 15.05
C GLY A 61 1.93 10.45 14.46
N ASP A 62 2.53 9.31 14.77
CA ASP A 62 3.82 8.90 14.20
C ASP A 62 3.63 8.32 12.79
N ARG A 63 4.41 8.81 11.82
CA ARG A 63 4.38 8.39 10.41
C ARG A 63 4.61 6.89 10.27
N ASN A 64 5.58 6.35 10.99
CA ASN A 64 5.88 4.92 10.95
C ASN A 64 4.73 4.09 11.49
N SER A 65 4.05 4.56 12.54
CA SER A 65 2.89 3.89 13.12
C SER A 65 1.71 3.85 12.15
N TYR A 66 1.48 4.95 11.42
CA TYR A 66 0.48 4.98 10.35
C TYR A 66 0.79 3.96 9.25
N LEU A 67 2.01 3.97 8.72
CA LEU A 67 2.43 3.05 7.67
C LEU A 67 2.42 1.58 8.14
N ASN A 68 2.90 1.30 9.36
CA ASN A 68 2.86 -0.04 9.94
C ASN A 68 1.43 -0.55 10.13
N GLY A 69 0.49 0.30 10.56
CA GLY A 69 -0.92 -0.04 10.67
C GLY A 69 -1.53 -0.39 9.31
N LEU A 70 -1.15 0.35 8.27
CA LEU A 70 -1.58 0.10 6.90
C LEU A 70 -1.02 -1.24 6.39
N VAL A 71 0.27 -1.52 6.58
CA VAL A 71 0.88 -2.84 6.24
C VAL A 71 0.17 -3.98 6.98
N ALA A 72 -0.11 -3.82 8.27
CA ALA A 72 -0.80 -4.84 9.05
C ALA A 72 -2.23 -5.11 8.53
N GLY A 73 -2.97 -4.06 8.15
CA GLY A 73 -4.29 -4.19 7.55
C GLY A 73 -4.26 -4.94 6.22
N LEU A 74 -3.25 -4.68 5.37
CA LEU A 74 -3.10 -5.34 4.08
C LEU A 74 -2.81 -6.83 4.20
N LYS A 75 -2.00 -7.24 5.19
CA LYS A 75 -1.73 -8.66 5.46
C LYS A 75 -2.98 -9.43 5.92
N LEU A 76 -4.01 -8.73 6.39
CA LEU A 76 -5.29 -9.32 6.81
C LEU A 76 -6.33 -9.33 5.69
N LEU A 77 -6.08 -8.66 4.58
CA LEU A 77 -6.96 -8.75 3.43
C LEU A 77 -6.89 -10.18 2.89
N PRO A 78 -8.03 -10.87 2.76
CA PRO A 78 -8.03 -12.13 2.03
C PRO A 78 -7.50 -11.83 0.62
N ALA A 79 -6.64 -12.70 0.09
CA ALA A 79 -6.36 -12.69 -1.34
C ALA A 79 -7.72 -12.67 -2.03
N ARG A 80 -8.03 -11.58 -2.74
CA ARG A 80 -9.24 -11.51 -3.55
C ARG A 80 -9.09 -12.63 -4.55
N SER A 81 -9.72 -13.78 -4.27
CA SER A 81 -10.02 -14.73 -5.33
C SER A 81 -10.77 -13.90 -6.36
N ALA A 82 -10.19 -13.81 -7.57
CA ALA A 82 -10.88 -13.29 -8.73
C ALA A 82 -12.12 -14.17 -8.94
N ALA A 83 -13.20 -13.83 -8.25
CA ALA A 83 -14.49 -14.49 -8.34
C ALA A 83 -15.32 -13.67 -9.34
N GLU A 84 -15.29 -14.19 -10.56
CA GLU A 84 -16.24 -14.06 -11.69
C GLU A 84 -16.39 -12.69 -12.38
#